data_AF-H5SDC7-F1
#
_entry.id   AF-H5SDC7-F1
#
_cell.length_a   1.000
_cell.length_b   1.000
_cell.length_c   1.000
_cell.angle_alpha   90.00
_cell.angle_beta   90.00
_cell.angle_gamma   90.00
#
_symmetry.space_group_name_H-M   'P 1'
#
loop_
_entity.id
_entity.type
_entity.pdbx_description
1 polymer ?
#
loop_
_entity_poly.entity_id
_entity_poly.type
_entity_poly.pdbx_seq_one_letter_code
_entity_poly.pdbx_strand_id
1 'polypeptide(L)'
;MLLLMPARGAVSALAESGVFIRTGIFNSADGARRLSREKLDLISASLERVTGWRGIHFEDDAVLCLRETRESGTGSATARALVLKAMRTTAITLEDHSRSLRIAFAAIRRDALYHLTSGKAIPTFTLLLDFDDFQYLAGHPEALAAFDLGFVLLHELVHAVEDRRDPIGRRGASEPGDCETIVNEVRRELGLPVRTHYHSERVIPSLLSDFSLGRLRFERVVERAGKPRIEVYFVQWPKNFVIR
;
A
#
# COMPACT_ATOMS: atom_id res chain seq x y z
N MET A 1 9.08 25.14 -55.93
CA MET A 1 8.68 25.43 -54.54
C MET A 1 7.24 24.97 -54.37
N LEU A 2 7.03 23.74 -53.89
CA LEU A 2 5.78 23.25 -53.33
C LEU A 2 6.18 22.23 -52.26
N LEU A 3 6.06 22.62 -51.00
CA LEU A 3 6.13 21.74 -49.83
C LEU A 3 4.80 21.00 -49.73
N LEU A 4 4.82 19.68 -49.52
CA LEU A 4 3.81 18.98 -48.74
C LEU A 4 4.36 17.67 -48.18
N MET A 5 3.92 17.37 -46.96
CA MET A 5 4.65 16.71 -45.88
C MET A 5 4.68 15.17 -45.99
N PRO A 6 5.65 14.49 -45.34
CA PRO A 6 5.63 13.04 -45.23
C PRO A 6 4.52 12.58 -44.29
N ALA A 7 3.86 11.50 -44.69
CA ALA A 7 2.84 10.80 -43.94
C ALA A 7 3.36 10.40 -42.55
N ARG A 8 2.59 10.75 -41.51
CA ARG A 8 2.84 10.32 -40.13
C ARG A 8 2.78 8.81 -40.05
N GLY A 9 3.95 8.20 -39.89
CA GLY A 9 4.11 6.80 -39.60
C GLY A 9 3.63 6.42 -38.20
N ALA A 10 3.19 5.17 -38.11
CA ALA A 10 3.45 4.25 -37.01
C ALA A 10 3.39 4.83 -35.58
N VAL A 11 2.17 4.93 -35.04
CA VAL A 11 1.94 4.85 -33.59
C VAL A 11 0.92 3.74 -33.35
N SER A 12 1.27 2.52 -33.73
CA SER A 12 0.48 1.32 -33.45
C SER A 12 1.41 0.12 -33.47
N ALA A 13 2.18 -0.07 -32.40
CA ALA A 13 2.94 -1.29 -32.08
C ALA A 13 3.70 -1.19 -30.73
N LEU A 14 3.10 -0.62 -29.68
CA LEU A 14 3.70 -0.62 -28.32
C LEU A 14 2.82 -1.34 -27.29
N ALA A 15 1.81 -2.10 -27.73
CA ALA A 15 0.83 -2.73 -26.86
C ALA A 15 1.20 -4.15 -26.38
N GLU A 16 2.36 -4.72 -26.75
CA GLU A 16 2.63 -6.16 -26.53
C GLU A 16 3.87 -6.52 -25.73
N SER A 17 4.49 -5.57 -25.05
CA SER A 17 5.37 -5.91 -23.92
C SER A 17 5.21 -4.81 -22.88
N GLY A 18 4.84 -5.17 -21.66
CA GLY A 18 4.68 -4.25 -20.53
C GLY A 18 6.02 -3.62 -20.14
N VAL A 19 6.54 -2.77 -21.01
CA VAL A 19 7.84 -2.11 -20.89
C VAL A 19 7.59 -0.79 -20.20
N PHE A 20 8.02 -0.70 -18.94
CA PHE A 20 8.00 0.58 -18.24
C PHE A 20 8.94 1.56 -18.95
N ILE A 21 8.39 2.59 -19.57
CA ILE A 21 9.18 3.66 -20.21
C ILE A 21 9.63 4.70 -19.15
N ARG A 22 9.04 4.66 -17.95
CA ARG A 22 9.25 5.64 -16.87
C ARG A 22 9.06 5.03 -15.47
N THR A 23 9.51 5.74 -14.44
CA THR A 23 9.16 5.46 -13.04
C THR A 23 7.69 5.81 -12.76
N GLY A 24 7.10 5.23 -11.72
CA GLY A 24 5.72 5.49 -11.35
C GLY A 24 5.06 4.32 -10.61
N ILE A 25 3.78 4.50 -10.30
CA ILE A 25 2.89 3.45 -9.81
C ILE A 25 1.81 3.25 -10.88
N PHE A 26 1.68 2.03 -11.36
CA PHE A 26 0.92 1.66 -12.55
C PHE A 26 -0.15 0.64 -12.21
N ASN A 27 -1.30 0.70 -12.87
CA ASN A 27 -2.26 -0.39 -12.88
C ASN A 27 -1.77 -1.48 -13.86
N SER A 28 -1.94 -2.75 -13.51
CA SER A 28 -1.50 -3.86 -14.37
C SER A 28 -2.11 -3.79 -15.77
N ALA A 29 -1.28 -4.12 -16.76
CA ALA A 29 -1.71 -4.29 -18.15
C ALA A 29 -2.31 -5.69 -18.40
N ASP A 30 -2.10 -6.64 -17.49
CA ASP A 30 -2.74 -7.95 -17.54
C ASP A 30 -4.22 -7.80 -17.17
N GLY A 31 -5.12 -8.01 -18.13
CA GLY A 31 -6.57 -7.90 -17.92
C GLY A 31 -7.12 -8.79 -16.81
N ALA A 32 -6.47 -9.92 -16.48
CA ALA A 32 -6.89 -10.79 -15.38
C ALA A 32 -6.48 -10.27 -13.99
N ARG A 33 -5.50 -9.36 -13.94
CA ARG A 33 -4.92 -8.77 -12.72
C ARG A 33 -5.09 -7.26 -12.64
N ARG A 34 -5.70 -6.65 -13.65
CA ARG A 34 -5.93 -5.22 -13.72
C ARG A 34 -6.97 -4.83 -12.68
N LEU A 35 -6.67 -3.77 -11.93
CA LEU A 35 -7.62 -3.20 -10.99
C LEU A 35 -8.74 -2.50 -11.77
N SER A 36 -9.98 -2.76 -11.35
CA SER A 36 -11.14 -2.01 -11.79
C SER A 36 -11.06 -0.53 -11.36
N ARG A 37 -11.83 0.33 -12.02
CA ARG A 37 -11.94 1.75 -11.66
C ARG A 37 -12.33 1.96 -10.19
N GLU A 38 -13.30 1.18 -9.71
CA GLU A 38 -13.74 1.22 -8.30
C GLU A 38 -12.59 0.95 -7.33
N LYS A 39 -11.71 -0.01 -7.64
CA LYS A 39 -10.52 -0.33 -6.83
C LYS A 39 -9.45 0.75 -6.90
N LEU A 40 -9.27 1.37 -8.07
CA LEU A 40 -8.39 2.53 -8.22
C LEU A 40 -8.90 3.72 -7.39
N ASP A 41 -10.21 3.96 -7.41
CA ASP A 41 -10.84 5.02 -6.61
C ASP A 41 -10.67 4.77 -5.11
N LEU A 42 -10.76 3.52 -4.65
CA LEU A 42 -10.46 3.14 -3.26
C LEU A 42 -9.00 3.44 -2.87
N ILE A 43 -8.05 3.11 -3.75
CA ILE A 43 -6.63 3.42 -3.52
C ILE A 43 -6.44 4.93 -3.45
N SER A 44 -6.96 5.68 -4.42
CA SER A 44 -6.91 7.13 -4.46
C SER A 44 -7.46 7.76 -3.19
N ALA A 45 -8.70 7.43 -2.81
CA ALA A 45 -9.33 7.99 -1.62
C ALA A 45 -8.55 7.69 -0.34
N SER A 46 -8.02 6.47 -0.21
CA SER A 46 -7.23 6.10 0.96
C SER A 46 -5.88 6.81 1.00
N LEU A 47 -5.20 6.97 -0.16
CA LEU A 47 -3.97 7.76 -0.27
C LEU A 47 -4.22 9.24 0.03
N GLU A 48 -5.31 9.83 -0.44
CA GLU A 48 -5.68 11.22 -0.12
C GLU A 48 -5.85 11.40 1.38
N ARG A 49 -6.55 10.47 2.04
CA ARG A 49 -6.77 10.48 3.48
C ARG A 49 -5.46 10.49 4.27
N VAL A 50 -4.52 9.62 3.93
CA VAL A 50 -3.25 9.49 4.69
C VAL A 50 -2.23 10.58 4.33
N THR A 51 -2.16 10.99 3.07
CA THR A 51 -1.21 12.02 2.61
C THR A 51 -1.70 13.44 2.87
N GLY A 52 -3.02 13.63 2.95
CA GLY A 52 -3.67 14.94 2.98
C GLY A 52 -3.68 15.68 1.65
N TRP A 53 -3.26 15.03 0.55
CA TRP A 53 -3.49 15.56 -0.79
C TRP A 53 -4.93 15.36 -1.23
N ARG A 54 -5.40 16.26 -2.09
CA ARG A 54 -6.65 16.12 -2.85
C ARG A 54 -6.35 16.09 -4.33
N GLY A 55 -7.09 15.32 -5.12
CA GLY A 55 -6.90 15.14 -6.56
C GLY A 55 -5.99 13.97 -6.94
N ILE A 56 -5.73 13.02 -6.05
CA ILE A 56 -4.98 11.81 -6.40
C ILE A 56 -5.90 10.91 -7.23
N HIS A 57 -5.46 10.54 -8.44
CA HIS A 57 -6.24 9.67 -9.34
C HIS A 57 -5.32 8.84 -10.22
N PHE A 58 -5.89 7.88 -10.95
CA PHE A 58 -5.19 7.18 -12.02
C PHE A 58 -5.59 7.78 -13.37
N GLU A 59 -4.62 8.32 -14.10
CA GLU A 59 -4.83 8.82 -15.47
C GLU A 59 -5.10 7.63 -16.39
N ASP A 60 -6.22 7.67 -17.13
CA ASP A 60 -6.72 6.60 -18.01
C ASP A 60 -6.75 5.20 -17.36
N ASP A 61 -7.02 5.14 -16.05
CA ASP A 61 -6.98 3.92 -15.23
C ASP A 61 -5.62 3.19 -15.27
N ALA A 62 -4.55 3.87 -15.69
CA ALA A 62 -3.27 3.25 -16.00
C ALA A 62 -2.14 3.64 -15.05
N VAL A 63 -2.09 4.88 -14.58
CA VAL A 63 -0.95 5.40 -13.83
C VAL A 63 -1.36 6.41 -12.78
N LEU A 64 -0.83 6.27 -11.56
CA LEU A 64 -1.09 7.20 -10.47
C LEU A 64 -0.57 8.60 -10.85
N CYS A 65 -1.43 9.60 -10.75
CA CYS A 65 -1.16 10.98 -11.10
C CYS A 65 -1.26 11.87 -9.84
N LEU A 66 -0.22 12.68 -9.63
CA LEU A 66 -0.17 13.69 -8.56
C LEU A 66 -0.10 15.13 -9.08
N ARG A 67 -0.25 15.36 -10.39
CA ARG A 67 -0.01 16.69 -11.00
C ARG A 67 -0.99 17.76 -10.50
N GLU A 68 -2.21 17.35 -10.18
CA GLU A 68 -3.29 18.24 -9.78
C GLU A 68 -3.44 18.30 -8.25
N THR A 69 -2.51 17.66 -7.52
CA THR A 69 -2.68 17.54 -6.08
C THR A 69 -2.55 18.87 -5.38
N ARG A 70 -3.48 19.12 -4.45
CA ARG A 70 -3.43 20.26 -3.54
C ARG A 70 -3.29 19.75 -2.12
N GLU A 71 -2.37 20.33 -1.35
CA GLU A 71 -2.26 20.04 0.08
C GLU A 71 -3.45 20.64 0.81
N SER A 72 -4.09 19.83 1.66
CA SER A 72 -5.26 20.26 2.45
C SER A 72 -4.89 20.95 3.78
N GLY A 73 -3.60 21.07 4.09
CA GLY A 73 -3.12 21.52 5.41
C GLY A 73 -3.24 20.46 6.52
N THR A 74 -3.71 19.26 6.18
CA THR A 74 -3.75 18.07 7.05
C THR A 74 -2.96 16.93 6.39
N GLY A 75 -2.86 15.77 7.05
CA GLY A 75 -2.21 14.57 6.48
C GLY A 75 -0.74 14.41 6.83
N SER A 76 -0.17 13.26 6.48
CA SER A 76 1.19 12.88 6.85
C SER A 76 2.24 13.33 5.81
N ALA A 77 3.24 14.09 6.27
CA ALA A 77 4.42 14.45 5.48
C ALA A 77 5.25 13.21 5.14
N THR A 78 5.37 12.27 6.08
CA THR A 78 6.06 11.00 5.84
C THR A 78 5.37 10.18 4.74
N ALA A 79 4.04 10.11 4.72
CA ALA A 79 3.29 9.45 3.65
C ALA A 79 3.53 10.11 2.29
N ARG A 80 3.48 11.46 2.23
CA ARG A 80 3.79 12.22 1.00
C ARG A 80 5.19 11.91 0.47
N ALA A 81 6.18 11.88 1.37
CA ALA A 81 7.56 11.57 1.00
C ALA A 81 7.71 10.16 0.43
N LEU A 82 7.07 9.16 1.05
CA LEU A 82 7.09 7.77 0.57
C LEU A 82 6.49 7.63 -0.83
N VAL A 83 5.29 8.18 -1.04
CA VAL A 83 4.62 8.12 -2.35
C VAL A 83 5.46 8.81 -3.43
N LEU A 84 5.99 10.01 -3.16
CA LEU A 84 6.86 10.71 -4.12
C LEU A 84 8.13 9.94 -4.41
N LYS A 85 8.76 9.35 -3.39
CA LYS A 85 9.97 8.55 -3.57
C LYS A 85 9.67 7.36 -4.47
N ALA A 86 8.61 6.59 -4.18
CA ALA A 86 8.18 5.45 -4.99
C ALA A 86 7.98 5.83 -6.46
N MET A 87 7.25 6.90 -6.72
CA MET A 87 6.99 7.37 -8.09
C MET A 87 8.23 7.88 -8.84
N ARG A 88 9.27 8.33 -8.12
CA ARG A 88 10.50 8.91 -8.71
C ARG A 88 11.64 7.92 -8.87
N THR A 89 11.66 6.85 -8.06
CA THR A 89 12.82 5.95 -7.99
C THR A 89 12.52 4.53 -8.43
N THR A 90 11.25 4.16 -8.58
CA THR A 90 10.84 2.79 -8.88
C THR A 90 9.77 2.75 -9.97
N ALA A 91 9.53 1.57 -10.54
CA ALA A 91 8.31 1.27 -11.29
C ALA A 91 7.54 0.17 -10.56
N ILE A 92 6.33 0.47 -10.08
CA ILE A 92 5.51 -0.46 -9.29
C ILE A 92 4.24 -0.75 -10.07
N THR A 93 3.97 -2.00 -10.41
CA THR A 93 2.67 -2.43 -10.93
C THR A 93 1.79 -2.91 -9.80
N LEU A 94 0.56 -2.40 -9.74
CA LEU A 94 -0.49 -2.85 -8.86
C LEU A 94 -1.27 -3.97 -9.55
N GLU A 95 -1.48 -5.08 -8.83
CA GLU A 95 -2.28 -6.21 -9.28
C GLU A 95 -3.41 -6.54 -8.31
N ASP A 96 -4.56 -6.88 -8.87
CA ASP A 96 -5.71 -7.40 -8.16
C ASP A 96 -5.54 -8.91 -7.89
N HIS A 97 -5.49 -9.23 -6.60
CA HIS A 97 -5.43 -10.58 -6.05
C HIS A 97 -6.57 -10.81 -5.06
N SER A 98 -7.72 -10.18 -5.27
CA SER A 98 -8.88 -10.37 -4.39
C SER A 98 -9.31 -11.84 -4.33
N ARG A 99 -9.60 -12.35 -3.12
CA ARG A 99 -9.89 -13.76 -2.81
C ARG A 99 -8.65 -14.67 -2.88
N SER A 100 -7.46 -14.11 -2.70
CA SER A 100 -6.22 -14.86 -2.67
C SER A 100 -6.11 -15.64 -1.37
N LEU A 101 -5.91 -16.95 -1.48
CA LEU A 101 -5.61 -17.78 -0.32
C LEU A 101 -4.17 -17.64 0.19
N ARG A 102 -3.36 -16.76 -0.42
CA ARG A 102 -1.91 -16.68 -0.19
C ARG A 102 -1.41 -15.31 0.23
N ILE A 103 -2.21 -14.27 0.04
CA ILE A 103 -1.85 -12.88 0.31
C ILE A 103 -2.78 -12.39 1.41
N ALA A 104 -2.21 -11.84 2.48
CA ALA A 104 -2.97 -11.21 3.54
C ALA A 104 -2.96 -9.70 3.32
N PHE A 105 -4.06 -9.13 2.81
CA PHE A 105 -4.22 -7.72 2.39
C PHE A 105 -3.32 -7.27 1.24
N ALA A 106 -2.00 -7.40 1.38
CA ALA A 106 -1.04 -7.06 0.34
C ALA A 106 0.27 -7.84 0.45
N ALA A 107 1.03 -7.83 -0.64
CA ALA A 107 2.43 -8.25 -0.67
C ALA A 107 3.14 -7.58 -1.83
N ILE A 108 4.41 -7.24 -1.67
CA ILE A 108 5.25 -6.75 -2.76
C ILE A 108 6.35 -7.74 -3.15
N ARG A 109 6.56 -7.88 -4.46
CA ARG A 109 7.66 -8.64 -5.05
C ARG A 109 8.54 -7.71 -5.86
N ARG A 110 9.85 -7.86 -5.70
CA ARG A 110 10.83 -7.27 -6.64
C ARG A 110 10.96 -8.17 -7.86
N ASP A 111 10.75 -7.62 -9.04
CA ASP A 111 10.78 -8.41 -10.28
C ASP A 111 12.15 -8.31 -10.96
N ALA A 112 12.65 -7.10 -11.21
CA ALA A 112 13.90 -6.89 -11.94
C ALA A 112 14.54 -5.53 -11.66
N LEU A 113 15.70 -5.31 -12.28
CA LEU A 113 16.23 -3.97 -12.56
C LEU A 113 15.97 -3.67 -14.04
N TYR A 114 15.39 -2.52 -14.32
CA TYR A 114 15.06 -2.06 -15.67
C TYR A 114 15.88 -0.81 -16.02
N HIS A 115 16.42 -0.78 -17.24
CA HIS A 115 17.17 0.38 -17.74
C HIS A 115 16.25 1.33 -18.49
N LEU A 116 16.07 2.53 -17.96
CA LEU A 116 15.38 3.60 -18.66
C LEU A 116 16.15 4.00 -19.92
N THR A 117 15.45 4.63 -20.87
CA THR A 117 16.06 5.19 -22.09
C THR A 117 17.14 6.24 -21.79
N SER A 118 17.11 6.85 -20.60
CA SER A 118 18.16 7.75 -20.08
C SER A 118 19.43 7.02 -19.61
N GLY A 119 19.47 5.69 -19.65
CA GLY A 119 20.56 4.85 -19.16
C GLY A 119 20.49 4.54 -17.66
N LYS A 120 19.62 5.21 -16.90
CA LYS A 120 19.43 4.95 -15.46
C LYS A 120 18.74 3.61 -15.23
N ALA A 121 19.34 2.76 -14.37
CA ALA A 121 18.69 1.55 -13.87
C ALA A 121 17.72 1.89 -12.72
N ILE A 122 16.51 1.34 -12.76
CA ILE A 122 15.49 1.45 -11.71
C ILE A 122 14.99 0.07 -11.32
N PRO A 123 14.68 -0.18 -10.04
CA PRO A 123 14.01 -1.42 -9.64
C PRO A 123 12.54 -1.42 -10.06
N THR A 124 12.06 -2.58 -10.48
CA THR A 124 10.66 -2.84 -10.77
C THR A 124 10.06 -3.76 -9.72
N PHE A 125 8.81 -3.49 -9.35
CA PHE A 125 8.08 -4.27 -8.36
C PHE A 125 6.66 -4.55 -8.82
N THR A 126 6.10 -5.66 -8.32
CA THR A 126 4.68 -5.97 -8.39
C THR A 126 4.11 -5.96 -6.98
N LEU A 127 3.11 -5.10 -6.74
CA LEU A 127 2.37 -4.99 -5.49
C LEU A 127 1.01 -5.67 -5.69
N LEU A 128 0.83 -6.77 -4.98
CA LEU A 128 -0.34 -7.64 -5.03
C LEU A 128 -1.32 -7.19 -3.94
N LEU A 129 -2.59 -6.92 -4.27
CA LEU A 129 -3.61 -6.45 -3.34
C LEU A 129 -4.78 -7.42 -3.25
N ASP A 130 -5.14 -7.85 -2.05
CA ASP A 130 -6.40 -8.53 -1.77
C ASP A 130 -7.40 -7.53 -1.18
N PHE A 131 -8.32 -7.03 -2.02
CA PHE A 131 -9.33 -6.07 -1.58
C PHE A 131 -10.42 -6.72 -0.72
N ASP A 132 -10.65 -8.02 -0.88
CA ASP A 132 -11.75 -8.72 -0.20
C ASP A 132 -11.40 -8.92 1.28
N ASP A 133 -10.11 -9.09 1.61
CA ASP A 133 -9.63 -9.15 3.00
C ASP A 133 -10.07 -7.94 3.85
N PHE A 134 -10.14 -6.74 3.25
CA PHE A 134 -10.56 -5.53 3.95
C PHE A 134 -12.04 -5.53 4.34
N GLN A 135 -12.88 -6.31 3.64
CA GLN A 135 -14.32 -6.41 3.95
C GLN A 135 -14.58 -7.16 5.26
N TYR A 136 -13.61 -7.96 5.71
CA TYR A 136 -13.73 -8.78 6.92
C TYR A 136 -13.02 -8.18 8.14
N LEU A 137 -12.50 -6.95 8.03
CA LEU A 137 -11.91 -6.24 9.15
C LEU A 137 -12.98 -5.83 10.17
N ALA A 138 -12.77 -6.20 11.42
CA ALA A 138 -13.59 -5.78 12.55
C ALA A 138 -12.69 -5.36 13.71
N GLY A 139 -13.20 -4.52 14.62
CA GLY A 139 -12.42 -4.09 15.78
C GLY A 139 -12.82 -2.73 16.31
N HIS A 140 -11.88 -2.11 17.01
CA HIS A 140 -12.06 -0.76 17.55
C HIS A 140 -12.00 0.26 16.39
N PRO A 141 -12.89 1.27 16.35
CA PRO A 141 -12.89 2.29 15.29
C PRO A 141 -11.53 2.97 15.10
N GLU A 142 -10.79 3.21 16.18
CA GLU A 142 -9.47 3.84 16.15
C GLU A 142 -8.42 2.94 15.49
N ALA A 143 -8.48 1.63 15.74
CA ALA A 143 -7.60 0.67 15.08
C ALA A 143 -7.96 0.50 13.59
N LEU A 144 -9.24 0.50 13.24
CA LEU A 144 -9.70 0.44 11.86
C LEU A 144 -9.26 1.69 11.07
N ALA A 145 -9.35 2.87 11.67
CA ALA A 145 -8.84 4.10 11.07
C ALA A 145 -7.31 4.08 10.85
N ALA A 146 -6.59 3.31 11.67
CA ALA A 146 -5.14 3.11 11.64
C ALA A 146 -4.69 1.89 10.79
N PHE A 147 -5.61 1.09 10.27
CA PHE A 147 -5.31 -0.10 9.47
C PHE A 147 -6.31 -0.21 8.31
N ASP A 148 -5.99 0.46 7.21
CA ASP A 148 -6.74 0.41 5.96
C ASP A 148 -5.80 0.23 4.75
N LEU A 149 -6.39 0.26 3.56
CA LEU A 149 -5.68 0.08 2.30
C LEU A 149 -4.48 1.04 2.15
N GLY A 150 -4.60 2.30 2.55
CA GLY A 150 -3.55 3.31 2.44
C GLY A 150 -2.36 2.99 3.32
N PHE A 151 -2.59 2.57 4.57
CA PHE A 151 -1.49 2.15 5.45
C PHE A 151 -0.81 0.87 4.96
N VAL A 152 -1.58 -0.08 4.43
CA VAL A 152 -1.04 -1.31 3.83
C VAL A 152 -0.20 -0.98 2.59
N LEU A 153 -0.70 -0.13 1.70
CA LEU A 153 0.06 0.35 0.54
C LEU A 153 1.35 1.04 0.96
N LEU A 154 1.30 1.95 1.93
CA LEU A 154 2.50 2.64 2.41
C LEU A 154 3.53 1.66 2.98
N HIS A 155 3.10 0.61 3.69
CA HIS A 155 4.00 -0.45 4.16
C HIS A 155 4.74 -1.12 3.00
N GLU A 156 4.01 -1.53 1.96
CA GLU A 156 4.62 -2.14 0.77
C GLU A 156 5.53 -1.17 0.01
N LEU A 157 5.18 0.13 -0.04
CA LEU A 157 6.03 1.14 -0.64
C LEU A 157 7.35 1.33 0.13
N VAL A 158 7.35 1.18 1.46
CA VAL A 158 8.57 1.25 2.27
C VAL A 158 9.55 0.15 1.85
N HIS A 159 9.09 -1.08 1.63
CA HIS A 159 9.94 -2.14 1.08
C HIS A 159 10.56 -1.74 -0.26
N ALA A 160 9.77 -1.16 -1.17
CA ALA A 160 10.24 -0.79 -2.50
C ALA A 160 11.31 0.32 -2.49
N VAL A 161 11.19 1.30 -1.59
CA VAL A 161 11.98 2.54 -1.65
C VAL A 161 13.06 2.68 -0.58
N GLU A 162 12.95 1.94 0.52
CA GLU A 162 13.94 1.94 1.61
C GLU A 162 14.77 0.65 1.67
N ASP A 163 14.46 -0.35 0.84
CA ASP A 163 15.09 -1.69 0.84
C ASP A 163 15.10 -2.34 2.24
N ARG A 164 14.06 -2.02 3.04
CA ARG A 164 13.87 -2.55 4.38
C ARG A 164 13.14 -3.88 4.30
N ARG A 165 13.41 -4.76 5.27
CA ARG A 165 12.76 -6.07 5.39
C ARG A 165 11.97 -6.15 6.68
N ASP A 166 10.90 -6.91 6.64
CA ASP A 166 10.15 -7.23 7.84
C ASP A 166 10.93 -8.18 8.76
N PRO A 167 10.63 -8.16 10.06
CA PRO A 167 11.23 -9.08 11.03
C PRO A 167 11.13 -10.55 10.59
N ILE A 168 12.25 -11.25 10.59
CA ILE A 168 12.32 -12.70 10.31
C ILE A 168 12.12 -13.46 11.61
N GLY A 169 10.93 -14.01 11.85
CA GLY A 169 10.66 -14.84 13.02
C GLY A 169 9.23 -15.37 13.09
N ARG A 170 9.01 -16.53 13.70
CA ARG A 170 7.67 -17.01 14.06
C ARG A 170 7.48 -16.84 15.55
N ARG A 171 6.65 -15.84 15.93
CA ARG A 171 6.03 -15.61 17.25
C ARG A 171 6.85 -14.75 18.24
N GLY A 172 6.12 -13.82 18.87
CA GLY A 172 6.38 -13.32 20.23
C GLY A 172 7.19 -12.03 20.29
N ALA A 173 6.54 -10.93 20.70
CA ALA A 173 7.15 -9.70 21.21
C ALA A 173 8.18 -8.97 20.33
N SER A 174 8.29 -9.29 19.03
CA SER A 174 9.16 -8.52 18.15
C SER A 174 8.53 -7.15 17.90
N GLU A 175 9.32 -6.10 18.16
CA GLU A 175 9.09 -4.73 17.73
C GLU A 175 8.48 -4.66 16.32
N PRO A 176 7.78 -3.56 15.97
CA PRO A 176 7.11 -3.41 14.67
C PRO A 176 8.05 -3.65 13.47
N GLY A 177 9.37 -3.51 13.64
CA GLY A 177 10.36 -3.62 12.57
C GLY A 177 10.52 -2.30 11.82
N ASP A 178 11.53 -2.22 10.96
CA ASP A 178 11.91 -0.97 10.29
C ASP A 178 10.77 -0.42 9.41
N CYS A 179 10.14 -1.28 8.61
CA CYS A 179 9.05 -0.87 7.72
C CYS A 179 7.89 -0.26 8.49
N GLU A 180 7.38 -1.01 9.45
CA GLU A 180 6.25 -0.59 10.26
C GLU A 180 6.59 0.59 11.18
N THR A 181 7.86 0.79 11.56
CA THR A 181 8.28 1.98 12.31
C THR A 181 8.06 3.26 11.50
N ILE A 182 8.35 3.23 10.20
CA ILE A 182 8.07 4.35 9.29
C ILE A 182 6.56 4.55 9.12
N VAL A 183 5.80 3.46 8.95
CA VAL A 183 4.33 3.56 8.85
C VAL A 183 3.70 4.05 10.16
N ASN A 184 4.29 3.71 11.31
CA ASN A 184 3.87 4.25 12.60
C ASN A 184 4.14 5.74 12.73
N GLU A 185 5.16 6.28 12.07
CA GLU A 185 5.35 7.73 12.01
C GLU A 185 4.20 8.42 11.27
N VAL A 186 3.76 7.85 10.14
CA VAL A 186 2.55 8.30 9.45
C VAL A 186 1.34 8.30 10.39
N ARG A 187 1.16 7.25 11.20
CA ARG A 187 0.07 7.19 12.18
C ARG A 187 0.19 8.26 13.26
N ARG A 188 1.39 8.53 13.77
CA ARG A 188 1.63 9.59 14.76
C ARG A 188 1.31 10.97 14.21
N GLU A 189 1.77 11.27 13.00
CA GLU A 189 1.46 12.53 12.29
C GLU A 189 -0.05 12.75 12.09
N LEU A 190 -0.82 11.65 12.00
CA LEU A 190 -2.28 11.67 11.87
C LEU A 190 -3.03 11.57 13.21
N GLY A 191 -2.33 11.49 14.35
CA GLY A 191 -2.94 11.33 15.68
C GLY A 191 -3.61 9.96 15.90
N LEU A 192 -3.24 8.95 15.12
CA LEU A 192 -3.80 7.60 15.15
C LEU A 192 -2.99 6.66 16.07
N PRO A 193 -3.61 5.60 16.61
CA PRO A 193 -2.90 4.55 17.34
C PRO A 193 -1.81 3.87 16.49
N VAL A 194 -0.66 3.54 17.06
CA VAL A 194 0.47 2.88 16.37
C VAL A 194 0.41 1.37 16.53
N ARG A 195 0.86 0.62 15.51
CA ARG A 195 0.95 -0.84 15.57
C ARG A 195 2.14 -1.25 16.44
N THR A 196 1.87 -2.10 17.42
CA THR A 196 2.88 -2.51 18.43
C THR A 196 3.72 -3.70 17.99
N HIS A 197 3.15 -4.58 17.17
CA HIS A 197 3.78 -5.82 16.75
C HIS A 197 3.53 -6.04 15.26
N TYR A 198 4.58 -6.47 14.55
CA TYR A 198 4.46 -6.81 13.15
C TYR A 198 3.56 -8.04 12.94
N HIS A 199 3.83 -9.16 13.60
CA HIS A 199 3.02 -10.36 13.36
C HIS A 199 1.63 -10.30 13.99
N SER A 200 0.62 -10.73 13.24
CA SER A 200 -0.73 -10.90 13.80
C SER A 200 -0.77 -12.04 14.80
N GLU A 201 -1.39 -11.78 15.94
CA GLU A 201 -1.73 -12.78 16.93
C GLU A 201 -2.74 -13.76 16.33
N ARG A 202 -2.71 -15.01 16.78
CA ARG A 202 -3.75 -15.99 16.47
C ARG A 202 -4.71 -16.02 17.66
N VAL A 203 -5.96 -15.66 17.43
CA VAL A 203 -7.03 -15.72 18.43
C VAL A 203 -7.97 -16.85 18.05
N ILE A 204 -8.27 -17.73 19.00
CA ILE A 204 -9.23 -18.82 18.84
C ILE A 204 -10.43 -18.46 19.72
N PRO A 205 -11.59 -18.09 19.14
CA PRO A 205 -12.74 -17.61 19.92
C PRO A 205 -13.35 -18.67 20.84
N SER A 206 -13.19 -19.95 20.50
CA SER A 206 -13.66 -21.09 21.30
C SER A 206 -12.74 -22.29 21.07
N LEU A 207 -12.41 -23.01 22.15
CA LEU A 207 -11.58 -24.23 22.09
C LEU A 207 -12.19 -25.37 21.25
N LEU A 208 -13.50 -25.29 20.97
CA LEU A 208 -14.23 -26.26 20.16
C LEU A 208 -14.34 -25.86 18.69
N SER A 209 -13.71 -24.75 18.27
CA SER A 209 -13.80 -24.23 16.91
C SER A 209 -12.46 -24.27 16.19
N ASP A 210 -12.47 -24.75 14.96
CA ASP A 210 -11.33 -24.65 14.04
C ASP A 210 -11.17 -23.24 13.46
N PHE A 211 -12.13 -22.34 13.73
CA PHE A 211 -12.07 -20.95 13.32
C PHE A 211 -11.02 -20.20 14.13
N SER A 212 -10.11 -19.52 13.44
CA SER A 212 -9.16 -18.61 14.08
C SER A 212 -9.18 -17.25 13.42
N LEU A 213 -8.92 -16.23 14.24
CA LEU A 213 -8.78 -14.84 13.82
C LEU A 213 -7.31 -14.45 13.80
N GLY A 214 -6.92 -13.66 12.81
CA GLY A 214 -5.78 -12.77 12.94
C GLY A 214 -6.18 -11.57 13.80
N ARG A 215 -5.30 -11.15 14.72
CA ARG A 215 -5.48 -9.92 15.50
C ARG A 215 -4.22 -9.07 15.45
N LEU A 216 -4.38 -7.78 15.21
CA LEU A 216 -3.33 -6.77 15.37
C LEU A 216 -3.66 -5.85 16.53
N ARG A 217 -2.63 -5.49 17.30
CA ARG A 217 -2.71 -4.62 18.46
C ARG A 217 -2.13 -3.25 18.14
N PHE A 218 -2.90 -2.23 18.46
CA PHE A 218 -2.53 -0.84 18.33
C PHE A 218 -2.56 -0.13 19.68
N GLU A 219 -1.70 0.86 19.86
CA GLU A 219 -1.58 1.63 21.10
C GLU A 219 -1.52 3.13 20.83
N ARG A 220 -2.07 3.92 21.75
CA ARG A 220 -1.94 5.38 21.74
C ARG A 220 -1.68 5.88 23.16
N VAL A 221 -0.71 6.76 23.31
CA VAL A 221 -0.51 7.48 24.57
C VAL A 221 -1.48 8.65 24.61
N VAL A 222 -2.33 8.69 25.62
CA VAL A 222 -3.28 9.77 25.89
C VAL A 222 -3.01 10.38 27.25
N GLU A 223 -3.26 11.68 27.39
CA GLU A 223 -3.18 12.33 28.68
C GLU A 223 -4.54 12.28 29.38
N ARG A 224 -4.57 11.77 30.62
CA ARG A 224 -5.79 11.75 31.44
C ARG A 224 -5.47 12.19 32.85
N ALA A 225 -6.05 13.32 33.25
CA ALA A 225 -5.80 13.98 34.53
C ALA A 225 -4.31 14.25 34.78
N GLY A 226 -3.61 14.82 33.78
CA GLY A 226 -2.20 15.19 33.89
C GLY A 226 -1.21 14.02 33.86
N LYS A 227 -1.67 12.79 33.56
CA LYS A 227 -0.82 11.59 33.53
C LYS A 227 -0.93 10.89 32.18
N PRO A 228 0.20 10.44 31.60
CA PRO A 228 0.16 9.61 30.39
C PRO A 228 -0.47 8.26 30.72
N ARG A 229 -1.38 7.82 29.85
CA ARG A 229 -1.99 6.49 29.86
C ARG A 229 -1.88 5.87 28.47
N ILE A 230 -1.71 4.56 28.43
CA ILE A 230 -1.74 3.80 27.17
C ILE A 230 -3.15 3.28 26.97
N GLU A 231 -3.78 3.69 25.89
CA GLU A 231 -5.01 3.07 25.38
C GLU A 231 -4.65 2.03 24.31
N VAL A 232 -5.41 0.95 24.30
CA VAL A 232 -5.15 -0.24 23.49
C VAL A 232 -6.34 -0.50 22.61
N TYR A 233 -6.08 -0.73 21.34
CA TYR A 233 -7.08 -1.00 20.31
C TYR A 233 -6.68 -2.24 19.52
N PHE A 234 -7.68 -2.87 18.90
CA PHE A 234 -7.48 -4.09 18.13
C PHE A 234 -8.25 -4.04 16.83
N VAL A 235 -7.65 -4.60 15.79
CA VAL A 235 -8.33 -5.01 14.57
C VAL A 235 -8.14 -6.51 14.39
N GLN A 236 -9.16 -7.18 13.86
CA GLN A 236 -9.23 -8.62 13.69
C GLN A 236 -9.92 -9.00 12.38
N TRP A 237 -9.55 -10.15 11.83
CA TRP A 237 -10.14 -10.72 10.62
C TRP A 237 -10.04 -12.26 10.66
N PRO A 238 -10.89 -13.00 9.94
CA PRO A 238 -10.79 -14.45 9.82
C PRO A 238 -9.47 -14.88 9.16
N LYS A 239 -8.73 -15.81 9.78
CA LYS A 239 -7.45 -16.30 9.25
C LYS A 239 -7.59 -17.37 8.16
N ASN A 240 -8.78 -17.97 8.03
CA ASN A 240 -9.05 -19.05 7.09
C ASN A 240 -8.94 -18.62 5.61
N PHE A 241 -8.77 -17.32 5.34
CA PHE A 241 -8.52 -16.77 4.00
C PHE A 241 -7.06 -16.77 3.59
N VAL A 242 -6.11 -17.13 4.45
CA VAL A 242 -4.68 -17.19 4.08
C VAL A 242 -4.08 -18.53 4.52
N ILE A 243 -4.04 -19.49 3.60
CA ILE A 243 -3.37 -20.78 3.78
C ILE A 243 -1.85 -20.51 3.74
N ARG A 244 -1.19 -20.74 4.88
CA ARG A 244 0.27 -20.66 5.01
C ARG A 244 0.97 -21.86 4.41
#